data_AF-A0A1M5MMY7-F1
#
_entry.id   AF-A0A1M5MMY7-F1
#
_cell.length_a   1.000
_cell.length_b   1.000
_cell.length_c   1.000
_cell.angle_alpha   90.00
_cell.angle_beta   90.00
_cell.angle_gamma   90.00
#
_symmetry.space_group_name_H-M   'P 1'
#
loop_
_entity.id
_entity.type
_entity.pdbx_description
1 polymer ?
#
loop_
_entity_poly.entity_id
_entity_poly.type
_entity_poly.pdbx_seq_one_letter_code
_entity_poly.pdbx_strand_id
1 'polypeptide(L)'
;MLRCAGNRIYTGYAVDVEARFEQHKSGKGAKFTKAFPPECILRKFELPSHEQALRLEARIKKLAREQKELLAGGDDAIATELLAGLNETLEEKSARERKERRAVKTCNKTVKTCDKKVKTCNKTVKNCEKKAAR
;
A
#
# COMPACT_ATOMS: atom_id res chain seq x y z
N MET A 1 -14.66 -0.82 5.94
CA MET A 1 -14.41 0.48 6.59
C MET A 1 -14.98 0.44 8.00
N LEU A 2 -14.23 0.93 8.98
CA LEU A 2 -14.62 0.92 10.39
C LEU A 2 -14.68 2.34 10.94
N ARG A 3 -15.64 2.61 11.83
CA ARG A 3 -15.62 3.76 12.73
C ARG A 3 -14.82 3.36 13.96
N CYS A 4 -13.83 4.17 14.30
CA CYS A 4 -13.02 4.03 15.50
C CYS A 4 -13.25 5.21 16.45
N ALA A 5 -12.96 4.96 17.72
CA ALA A 5 -13.08 5.95 18.79
C ALA A 5 -12.48 7.32 18.40
N GLY A 6 -13.25 8.37 18.68
CA GLY A 6 -12.90 9.75 18.37
C GLY A 6 -13.20 10.17 16.92
N ASN A 7 -14.29 9.66 16.33
CA ASN A 7 -14.75 10.00 14.98
C ASN A 7 -13.70 9.75 13.88
N ARG A 8 -12.85 8.73 14.07
CA ARG A 8 -11.82 8.37 13.10
C ARG A 8 -12.31 7.24 12.21
N ILE A 9 -11.97 7.30 10.93
CA ILE A 9 -12.28 6.23 9.98
C ILE A 9 -11.03 5.40 9.74
N TYR A 10 -11.15 4.09 9.97
CA TYR A 10 -10.12 3.13 9.60
C TYR A 10 -10.51 2.37 8.33
N THR A 11 -9.55 2.22 7.43
CA THR A 11 -9.75 1.57 6.12
C THR A 11 -8.75 0.43 5.98
N GLY A 12 -9.27 -0.74 5.60
CA GLY A 12 -8.54 -2.00 5.54
C GLY A 12 -9.32 -3.04 4.74
N TYR A 13 -8.65 -4.07 4.26
CA TYR A 13 -9.26 -5.29 3.73
C TYR A 13 -9.12 -6.46 4.73
N ALA A 14 -10.03 -7.43 4.63
CA ALA A 14 -9.97 -8.70 5.33
C ALA A 14 -10.69 -9.77 4.50
N VAL A 15 -10.28 -11.03 4.63
CA VAL A 15 -11.00 -12.17 4.03
C VAL A 15 -12.30 -12.42 4.81
N ASP A 16 -12.18 -12.49 6.13
CA ASP A 16 -13.31 -12.52 7.05
C ASP A 16 -13.36 -11.18 7.80
N VAL A 17 -14.33 -10.35 7.45
CA VAL A 17 -14.50 -9.00 8.02
C VAL A 17 -14.94 -9.07 9.48
N GLU A 18 -15.81 -10.02 9.82
CA GLU A 18 -16.42 -10.13 11.14
C GLU A 18 -15.40 -10.62 12.15
N ALA A 19 -14.71 -11.73 11.84
CA ALA A 19 -13.64 -12.24 12.70
C ALA A 19 -12.51 -11.22 12.88
N ARG A 20 -12.21 -10.43 11.83
CA ARG A 20 -11.21 -9.36 11.90
C ARG A 20 -11.70 -8.21 12.79
N PHE A 21 -12.98 -7.84 12.73
CA PHE A 21 -13.56 -6.81 13.60
C PHE A 21 -13.48 -7.20 15.07
N GLU A 22 -13.82 -8.44 15.41
CA GLU A 22 -13.71 -8.96 16.79
C GLU A 22 -12.27 -8.94 17.31
N GLN A 23 -11.29 -9.33 16.49
CA GLN A 23 -9.87 -9.24 16.86
C GLN A 23 -9.41 -7.81 17.14
N HIS A 24 -9.90 -6.84 16.34
CA HIS A 24 -9.61 -5.43 16.58
C HIS A 24 -10.28 -4.94 17.87
N LYS A 25 -11.52 -5.37 18.14
CA LYS A 25 -12.26 -5.06 19.39
C LYS A 25 -11.58 -5.67 20.62
N SER A 26 -10.99 -6.86 20.50
CA SER A 26 -10.25 -7.53 21.57
C SER A 26 -8.81 -7.01 21.76
N GLY A 27 -8.39 -5.97 21.03
CA GLY A 27 -7.05 -5.38 21.14
C GLY A 27 -5.91 -6.20 20.55
N LYS A 28 -6.21 -7.30 19.82
CA LYS A 28 -5.22 -8.16 19.13
C LYS A 28 -4.97 -7.75 17.67
N GLY A 29 -5.61 -6.68 17.22
CA GLY A 29 -5.51 -6.17 15.85
C GLY A 29 -4.33 -5.23 15.60
N ALA A 30 -4.51 -4.31 14.65
CA ALA A 30 -3.48 -3.33 14.29
C ALA A 30 -3.12 -2.37 15.44
N LYS A 31 -1.90 -1.81 15.40
CA LYS A 31 -1.45 -0.78 16.36
C LYS A 31 -2.45 0.37 16.49
N PHE A 32 -3.07 0.78 15.39
CA PHE A 32 -4.08 1.85 15.37
C PHE A 32 -5.34 1.48 16.15
N THR A 33 -5.89 0.29 15.92
CA THR A 33 -7.13 -0.14 16.56
C THR A 33 -6.94 -0.50 18.03
N LYS A 34 -5.71 -0.78 18.46
CA LYS A 34 -5.37 -0.95 19.88
C LYS A 34 -5.43 0.37 20.64
N ALA A 35 -5.04 1.48 20.01
CA ALA A 35 -5.17 2.82 20.58
C ALA A 35 -6.59 3.38 20.42
N PHE A 36 -7.27 3.04 19.32
CA PHE A 36 -8.61 3.52 18.99
C PHE A 36 -9.51 2.33 18.64
N PRO A 37 -10.20 1.72 19.62
CA PRO A 37 -11.03 0.56 19.38
C PRO A 37 -12.12 0.87 18.35
N PRO A 38 -12.45 -0.10 17.45
CA PRO A 38 -13.52 0.08 16.49
C PRO A 38 -14.88 -0.03 17.18
N GLU A 39 -15.79 0.89 16.85
CA GLU A 39 -17.14 0.97 17.41
C GLU A 39 -18.14 0.26 16.51
N CYS A 40 -18.04 0.45 15.19
CA CYS A 40 -18.94 -0.16 14.22
C CYS A 40 -18.30 -0.31 12.83
N ILE A 41 -18.88 -1.19 12.03
CA ILE A 41 -18.56 -1.35 10.60
C ILE A 41 -19.43 -0.36 9.82
N LEU A 42 -18.77 0.55 9.08
CA LEU A 42 -19.47 1.59 8.31
C LEU A 42 -19.92 1.08 6.93
N ARG A 43 -19.00 0.42 6.22
CA ARG A 43 -19.25 -0.08 4.86
C ARG A 43 -18.33 -1.26 4.58
N LYS A 44 -18.83 -2.23 3.81
CA LYS A 44 -18.08 -3.38 3.32
C LYS A 44 -18.23 -3.48 1.79
N PHE A 45 -17.20 -3.99 1.14
CA PHE A 45 -17.17 -4.23 -0.30
C PHE A 45 -16.72 -5.67 -0.51
N GLU A 46 -17.47 -6.42 -1.31
CA GLU A 46 -17.13 -7.79 -1.67
C GLU A 46 -16.44 -7.77 -3.02
N LEU A 47 -15.25 -8.35 -3.08
CA LEU A 47 -14.42 -8.39 -4.27
C LEU A 47 -13.89 -9.80 -4.49
N PRO A 48 -13.79 -10.26 -5.76
CA PRO A 48 -13.43 -11.64 -6.06
C PRO A 48 -11.93 -11.91 -5.92
N SER A 49 -11.07 -10.88 -5.91
CA SER A 49 -9.62 -11.04 -5.85
C SER A 49 -8.98 -10.10 -4.83
N HIS A 50 -7.94 -10.61 -4.17
CA HIS A 50 -7.09 -9.88 -3.24
C HIS A 50 -6.45 -8.64 -3.89
N GLU A 51 -6.04 -8.74 -5.15
CA GLU A 51 -5.46 -7.59 -5.87
C GLU A 51 -6.46 -6.45 -6.02
N GLN A 52 -7.72 -6.77 -6.32
CA GLN A 52 -8.78 -5.78 -6.43
C GLN A 52 -9.04 -5.13 -5.06
N ALA A 53 -9.03 -5.93 -3.99
CA ALA A 53 -9.20 -5.41 -2.62
C ALA A 53 -8.10 -4.41 -2.24
N LEU A 54 -6.84 -4.72 -2.55
CA LEU A 54 -5.72 -3.81 -2.32
C LEU A 54 -5.80 -2.53 -3.16
N ARG A 55 -6.20 -2.64 -4.44
CA ARG A 55 -6.40 -1.47 -5.32
C ARG A 55 -7.53 -0.58 -4.82
N LEU A 56 -8.66 -1.17 -4.43
CA LEU A 56 -9.78 -0.43 -3.85
C LEU A 56 -9.38 0.25 -2.55
N GLU A 57 -8.69 -0.46 -1.66
CA GLU A 57 -8.18 0.10 -0.40
C GLU A 57 -7.28 1.31 -0.65
N ALA A 58 -6.36 1.22 -1.62
CA ALA A 58 -5.47 2.31 -1.98
C ALA A 58 -6.25 3.53 -2.53
N ARG A 59 -7.32 3.32 -3.31
CA ARG A 59 -8.18 4.40 -3.79
C ARG A 59 -8.94 5.05 -2.64
N ILE A 60 -9.59 4.26 -1.77
CA ILE A 60 -10.31 4.77 -0.60
C ILE A 60 -9.37 5.56 0.30
N LYS A 61 -8.12 5.12 0.50
CA LYS A 61 -7.12 5.86 1.30
C LYS A 61 -6.84 7.25 0.76
N LYS A 62 -6.81 7.44 -0.56
CA LYS A 62 -6.57 8.72 -1.24
C LYS A 62 -7.74 9.71 -1.15
N LEU A 63 -8.95 9.24 -0.89
CA LEU A 63 -10.12 10.10 -0.79
C LEU A 63 -10.00 11.12 0.36
N ALA A 64 -10.63 12.27 0.17
CA ALA A 64 -10.78 13.27 1.23
C ALA A 64 -11.62 12.73 2.39
N ARG A 65 -11.54 13.38 3.56
CA ARG A 65 -12.34 12.97 4.73
C ARG A 65 -13.83 13.01 4.43
N GLU A 66 -14.31 14.08 3.79
CA GLU A 66 -15.72 14.27 3.44
C GLU A 66 -16.23 13.14 2.53
N GLN A 67 -15.47 12.79 1.49
CA GLN A 67 -15.81 11.68 0.60
C GLN A 67 -15.87 10.33 1.33
N LYS A 68 -15.02 10.11 2.34
CA LYS A 68 -15.07 8.90 3.17
C LYS A 68 -16.32 8.86 4.06
N GLU A 69 -16.76 10.00 4.55
CA GLU A 69 -17.99 10.11 5.35
C GLU A 69 -19.23 9.89 4.47
N LEU A 70 -19.27 10.45 3.25
CA LEU A 70 -20.32 10.18 2.25
C LEU A 70 -20.38 8.68 1.90
N LEU A 71 -19.23 8.09 1.58
CA LEU A 71 -19.14 6.66 1.31
C LEU A 71 -19.61 5.80 2.51
N ALA A 72 -19.40 6.27 3.74
CA ALA A 72 -19.89 5.63 4.95
C ALA A 72 -21.41 5.85 5.17
N GLY A 73 -21.95 6.98 4.71
CA GLY A 73 -23.38 7.31 4.73
C GLY A 73 -24.20 6.53 3.72
N GLY A 74 -23.56 5.81 2.80
CA GLY A 74 -24.22 4.95 1.82
C GLY A 74 -24.35 5.56 0.43
N ASP A 75 -23.57 6.60 0.10
CA ASP A 75 -23.55 7.17 -1.24
C ASP A 75 -23.05 6.16 -2.29
N ASP A 76 -23.99 5.57 -3.02
CA ASP A 76 -23.71 4.54 -4.04
C ASP A 76 -22.99 5.10 -5.28
N ALA A 77 -23.07 6.42 -5.53
CA ALA A 77 -22.37 7.07 -6.64
C ALA A 77 -20.84 6.94 -6.50
N ILE A 78 -20.31 7.28 -5.32
CA ILE A 78 -18.87 7.18 -5.03
C ILE A 78 -18.45 5.71 -5.03
N ALA A 79 -19.27 4.82 -4.48
CA ALA A 79 -19.01 3.38 -4.49
C ALA A 79 -18.89 2.84 -5.92
N THR A 80 -19.81 3.24 -6.81
CA THR A 80 -19.82 2.84 -8.21
C THR A 80 -18.58 3.33 -8.95
N GLU A 81 -18.20 4.60 -8.76
CA GLU A 81 -17.00 5.18 -9.37
C GLU A 81 -15.72 4.43 -8.93
N LEU A 82 -15.61 4.12 -7.64
CA LEU A 82 -14.48 3.39 -7.09
C LEU A 82 -14.35 1.98 -7.68
N LEU A 83 -15.47 1.28 -7.85
CA LEU A 83 -15.55 -0.08 -8.40
C LEU A 83 -15.33 -0.12 -9.91
N ALA A 84 -15.90 0.83 -10.66
CA ALA A 84 -15.81 0.88 -12.12
C ALA A 84 -14.35 0.82 -12.61
N GLY A 85 -13.48 1.66 -12.05
CA GLY A 85 -12.08 1.68 -12.49
C GLY A 85 -11.23 0.48 -12.04
N LEU A 86 -11.77 -0.49 -11.28
CA LEU A 86 -11.02 -1.71 -10.92
C LEU A 86 -11.02 -2.73 -12.07
N ASN A 87 -12.12 -2.81 -12.82
CA ASN A 87 -12.33 -3.80 -13.87
C ASN A 87 -11.51 -3.54 -15.15
N GLU A 88 -11.25 -2.27 -15.49
CA GLU A 88 -10.50 -1.89 -16.70
C GLU A 88 -9.04 -2.38 -16.70
N THR A 89 -8.46 -2.66 -15.52
CA THR A 89 -7.01 -2.87 -15.37
C THR A 89 -6.58 -4.34 -15.29
N LEU A 90 -7.49 -5.29 -15.52
CA LEU A 90 -7.15 -6.73 -15.57
C LEU A 90 -6.71 -7.18 -16.97
N GLU A 91 -7.21 -6.57 -18.03
CA GLU A 91 -6.80 -6.91 -19.40
C GLU A 91 -5.38 -6.39 -19.74
N GLU A 92 -4.97 -5.23 -19.22
CA GLU A 92 -3.69 -4.61 -19.63
C GLU A 92 -2.45 -5.07 -18.84
N LYS A 93 -2.64 -5.78 -17.71
CA LYS A 93 -1.53 -6.12 -16.79
C LYS A 93 -1.01 -7.55 -16.91
N SER A 94 -1.68 -8.42 -17.67
CA SER A 94 -1.15 -9.75 -18.02
C SER A 94 0.16 -9.67 -18.83
N ALA A 95 0.51 -8.50 -19.39
CA ALA A 95 1.69 -8.32 -20.24
C ALA A 95 2.87 -7.48 -19.64
N ARG A 96 2.66 -6.62 -18.62
CA ARG A 96 3.64 -5.54 -18.33
C ARG A 96 4.43 -5.60 -17.01
N GLU A 97 4.02 -6.33 -15.96
CA GLU A 97 4.65 -6.17 -14.64
C GLU A 97 5.75 -7.19 -14.25
N ARG A 98 6.21 -8.05 -15.17
CA ARG A 98 7.45 -8.84 -14.98
C ARG A 98 8.73 -8.16 -15.49
N LYS A 99 8.63 -7.13 -16.34
CA LYS A 99 9.82 -6.49 -16.96
C LYS A 99 10.42 -5.35 -16.13
N GLU A 100 9.64 -4.62 -15.34
CA GLU A 100 10.16 -3.43 -14.63
C GLU A 100 10.71 -3.67 -13.21
N ARG A 101 10.43 -4.82 -12.58
CA ARG A 101 11.04 -5.19 -11.29
C ARG A 101 12.46 -5.79 -11.40
N ARG A 102 12.96 -6.06 -12.60
CA ARG A 102 14.33 -6.60 -12.80
C ARG A 102 15.40 -5.51 -12.99
N ALA A 103 15.01 -4.24 -13.15
CA ALA A 103 15.95 -3.13 -13.42
C ALA A 103 16.33 -2.31 -12.17
N VAL A 104 15.51 -2.27 -11.10
CA VAL A 104 15.84 -1.56 -9.85
C VAL A 104 16.55 -2.48 -8.86
N LYS A 105 17.59 -3.18 -9.32
CA LYS A 105 18.55 -3.86 -8.44
C LYS A 105 19.99 -3.45 -8.78
N THR A 106 20.17 -2.22 -9.24
CA THR A 106 21.49 -1.57 -9.22
C THR A 106 21.65 -0.90 -7.87
N CYS A 107 22.21 -1.68 -6.95
CA CYS A 107 22.71 -1.24 -5.66
C CYS A 107 23.70 -0.07 -5.86
N ASN A 108 23.30 1.16 -5.50
CA ASN A 108 24.26 2.22 -5.20
C ASN A 108 24.34 2.37 -3.68
N LYS A 109 25.14 1.50 -3.07
CA LYS A 109 25.55 1.62 -1.67
C LYS A 109 26.68 2.65 -1.61
N THR A 110 26.34 3.92 -1.43
CA THR A 110 27.31 4.97 -1.09
C THR A 110 27.68 4.81 0.39
N VAL A 111 28.84 4.21 0.66
CA VAL A 111 29.44 4.19 2.00
C VAL A 111 30.14 5.54 2.20
N LYS A 112 29.71 6.30 3.22
CA LYS A 112 30.48 7.44 3.75
C LYS A 112 31.63 6.87 4.58
N THR A 113 32.86 6.98 4.09
CA THR A 113 34.06 6.86 4.94
C THR A 113 34.55 8.27 5.27
N CYS A 114 34.66 8.55 6.57
CA CYS A 114 35.13 9.83 7.09
C CYS A 114 36.59 9.62 7.53
N ASP A 115 37.54 10.08 6.72
CA ASP A 115 38.96 10.05 7.07
C ASP A 115 39.42 11.43 7.55
N LYS A 116 39.88 11.48 8.81
CA LYS A 116 40.63 12.61 9.38
C LYS A 116 42.04 12.59 8.76
N LYS A 117 42.47 13.75 8.24
CA LYS A 117 43.76 14.07 7.57
C LYS A 117 43.73 13.96 6.04
N VAL A 118 44.10 15.10 5.42
CA VAL A 118 44.44 15.36 4.01
C VAL A 118 43.28 15.78 3.09
N LYS A 119 43.22 17.10 2.85
CA LYS A 119 42.45 17.79 1.82
C LYS A 119 42.98 17.38 0.43
N THR A 120 42.18 16.64 -0.34
CA THR A 120 41.99 16.68 -1.82
C THR A 120 41.51 15.30 -2.27
N CYS A 121 40.40 15.27 -3.02
CA CYS A 121 39.78 14.01 -3.48
C CYS A 121 39.67 14.06 -5.00
N ASN A 122 40.59 13.37 -5.68
CA ASN A 122 40.49 13.04 -7.10
C ASN A 122 39.82 11.67 -7.22
N LYS A 123 38.75 11.60 -8.01
CA LYS A 123 37.92 10.40 -8.20
C LYS A 123 38.40 9.65 -9.44
N THR A 124 39.20 8.59 -9.28
CA THR A 124 39.63 7.74 -10.40
C THR A 124 38.68 6.55 -10.56
N VAL A 125 38.10 6.37 -11.74
CA VAL A 125 37.24 5.22 -12.10
C VAL A 125 38.13 4.09 -12.63
N LYS A 126 38.15 2.93 -11.97
CA LYS A 126 38.79 1.71 -12.49
C LYS A 126 37.76 0.84 -13.21
N ASN A 127 37.96 0.66 -14.52
CA ASN A 127 37.23 -0.28 -15.37
C ASN A 127 37.86 -1.68 -15.19
N CYS A 128 37.08 -2.74 -15.00
CA CYS A 128 37.59 -4.10 -14.87
C CYS A 128 36.88 -5.03 -15.84
N GLU A 129 37.58 -5.36 -16.91
CA GLU A 129 37.21 -6.33 -17.95
C GLU A 129 37.27 -7.75 -17.37
N LYS A 130 36.22 -8.56 -17.55
CA LYS A 130 36.27 -10.00 -17.29
C LYS A 130 36.48 -10.75 -18.60
N LYS A 131 37.66 -11.36 -18.73
CA LYS A 131 38.02 -12.36 -19.76
C LYS A 131 37.08 -13.57 -19.68
N ALA A 132 36.64 -14.03 -20.85
CA ALA A 132 35.92 -15.28 -21.03
C ALA A 132 36.90 -16.47 -20.99
N ALA A 133 36.49 -17.57 -20.36
CA ALA A 133 37.20 -18.84 -20.38
C ALA A 133 36.69 -19.72 -21.54
N ARG A 134 37.61 -20.16 -22.39
CA ARG A 134 37.69 -21.49 -23.02
C ARG A 134 39.09 -21.70 -23.58
#